data_AF-Q6V0K4-F1
#
_entry.id   AF-Q6V0K4-F1
#
_cell.length_a   1.000
_cell.length_b   1.000
_cell.length_c   1.000
_cell.angle_alpha   90.00
_cell.angle_beta   90.00
_cell.angle_gamma   90.00
#
_symmetry.space_group_name_H-M   'P 1'
#
loop_
_entity.id
_entity.type
_entity.pdbx_description
1 polymer ?
#
loop_
_entity_poly.entity_id
_entity_poly.type
_entity_poly.pdbx_seq_one_letter_code
_entity_poly.pdbx_strand_id
1 'polypeptide(L)'
;GTGEQVFLELSPHPVLTQAITDTVEQAGGGGAAVPALRKDRPDAVAFAAALGQLHCHGISPSWNVLYCQARPLTLPTYAFQHQRYRLLPTAGDFSGANTHAMHPLLDTATELAENRGWVFTGRISPRTQPWLNEHAVESAVLFPGTGFVELALHVADRAGYSSVNELIVHTPLLLAGHDTADLQITVTDTDDMGRQSLNIHSRPHIGHDNTTTGDEQPEWVLHASAVLTAQTTDHNHFPLTPVPWPPPGTAAIEVDDFYDDLAAQGYNYGPTFQGVQRIWRDHATPDVIYAEVELPEDTDIDGYGIHPALFDAALHPLLVLTQPPTNDTDDTNTADTGDQVRLPYAFTGISLHATHATRLRVRLTRTGADAITVHTSDTTGAPVAIIDSLITRPLTTATGSAPATTAAGLLHLSWPPHPDTTTDTDTDTDTDALRYRVIAEPTQQLPPH
;
A
#
# COMPACT_ATOMS: atom_id res chain seq x y z
N GLY A 1 -0.84 -62.60 -25.20
CA GLY A 1 -1.87 -62.91 -24.20
C GLY A 1 -1.24 -62.79 -22.84
N THR A 2 -1.76 -61.92 -21.99
CA THR A 2 -1.25 -61.75 -20.63
C THR A 2 -1.78 -62.88 -19.76
N GLY A 3 -0.96 -63.91 -19.52
CA GLY A 3 -1.29 -64.99 -18.58
C GLY A 3 -1.45 -64.45 -17.16
N GLU A 4 -2.18 -65.17 -16.32
CA GLU A 4 -2.31 -64.84 -14.90
C GLU A 4 -0.91 -64.81 -14.24
N GLN A 5 -0.60 -63.73 -13.54
CA GLN A 5 0.73 -63.50 -12.94
C GLN A 5 0.78 -63.80 -11.44
N VAL A 6 -0.32 -64.22 -10.82
CA VAL A 6 -0.36 -64.49 -9.38
C VAL A 6 -1.09 -65.80 -9.14
N PHE A 7 -0.44 -66.73 -8.45
CA PHE A 7 -0.93 -68.08 -8.17
C PHE A 7 -1.15 -68.25 -6.67
N LEU A 8 -2.31 -68.76 -6.26
CA LEU A 8 -2.59 -69.12 -4.87
C LEU A 8 -2.46 -70.63 -4.68
N GLU A 9 -1.53 -71.08 -3.84
CA GLU A 9 -1.38 -72.49 -3.52
C GLU A 9 -2.27 -72.89 -2.33
N LEU A 10 -3.27 -73.72 -2.60
CA LEU A 10 -4.18 -74.26 -1.59
C LEU A 10 -3.65 -75.61 -1.06
N SER A 11 -2.78 -75.55 -0.06
CA SER A 11 -2.17 -76.71 0.59
C SER A 11 -1.90 -76.42 2.07
N PRO A 12 -1.85 -77.45 2.96
CA PRO A 12 -1.55 -77.27 4.39
C PRO A 12 -0.10 -76.80 4.66
N HIS A 13 0.77 -76.90 3.65
CA HIS A 13 2.11 -76.35 3.61
C HIS A 13 2.54 -76.20 2.14
N PRO A 14 3.28 -75.14 1.76
CA PRO A 14 3.75 -74.96 0.39
C PRO A 14 4.57 -76.14 -0.11
N VAL A 15 4.16 -76.72 -1.23
CA VAL A 15 4.86 -77.77 -1.98
C VAL A 15 5.16 -77.29 -3.40
N LEU A 16 4.27 -76.48 -3.98
CA LEU A 16 4.35 -76.05 -5.38
C LEU A 16 4.88 -74.63 -5.54
N THR A 17 4.85 -73.81 -4.49
CA THR A 17 5.21 -72.40 -4.50
C THR A 17 6.55 -72.17 -5.21
N GLN A 18 7.61 -72.89 -4.82
CA GLN A 18 8.93 -72.75 -5.44
C GLN A 18 8.93 -73.15 -6.92
N ALA A 19 8.33 -74.30 -7.25
CA ALA A 19 8.29 -74.79 -8.62
C ALA A 19 7.51 -73.83 -9.54
N ILE A 20 6.42 -73.22 -9.03
CA ILE A 20 5.65 -72.21 -9.74
C ILE A 20 6.49 -70.94 -9.94
N THR A 21 7.17 -70.45 -8.90
CA THR A 21 8.07 -69.30 -8.99
C THR A 21 9.17 -69.52 -10.03
N ASP A 22 9.89 -70.65 -9.97
CA ASP A 22 10.96 -71.00 -10.90
C ASP A 22 10.44 -71.06 -12.36
N THR A 23 9.24 -71.62 -12.56
CA THR A 23 8.63 -71.74 -13.89
C THR A 23 8.25 -70.37 -14.46
N VAL A 24 7.71 -69.49 -13.62
CA VAL A 24 7.32 -68.12 -14.00
C VAL A 24 8.54 -67.28 -14.33
N GLU A 25 9.61 -67.39 -13.54
CA GLU A 25 10.89 -66.73 -13.81
C GLU A 25 11.53 -67.23 -15.12
N GLN A 26 11.54 -68.55 -15.35
CA GLN A 26 12.05 -69.13 -16.61
C GLN A 26 11.24 -68.70 -17.84
N ALA A 27 9.95 -68.45 -17.67
CA ALA A 27 9.09 -67.90 -18.72
C ALA A 27 9.30 -66.39 -18.96
N GLY A 28 10.22 -65.74 -18.24
CA GLY A 28 10.51 -64.30 -18.35
C GLY A 28 9.44 -63.41 -17.74
N GLY A 29 8.57 -63.95 -16.87
CA GLY A 29 7.51 -63.23 -16.18
C GLY A 29 7.90 -62.80 -14.76
N GLY A 30 7.26 -61.75 -14.24
CA GLY A 30 7.43 -61.26 -12.86
C GLY A 30 6.27 -61.66 -11.94
N GLY A 31 5.82 -62.91 -12.01
CA GLY A 31 4.66 -63.38 -11.25
C GLY A 31 4.97 -63.90 -9.85
N ALA A 32 3.95 -64.00 -9.01
CA ALA A 32 4.07 -64.38 -7.60
C ALA A 32 3.29 -65.67 -7.28
N ALA A 33 3.87 -66.54 -6.47
CA ALA A 33 3.19 -67.69 -5.88
C ALA A 33 2.96 -67.44 -4.38
N VAL A 34 1.70 -67.42 -3.95
CA VAL A 34 1.26 -67.13 -2.59
C VAL A 34 0.73 -68.42 -1.95
N PRO A 35 1.34 -68.94 -0.88
CA PRO A 35 0.80 -70.11 -0.18
C PRO A 35 -0.31 -69.72 0.80
N ALA A 36 -1.41 -70.48 0.80
CA ALA A 36 -2.54 -70.22 1.68
C ALA A 36 -2.28 -70.59 3.15
N LEU A 37 -1.49 -71.65 3.42
CA LEU A 37 -1.17 -72.13 4.77
C LEU A 37 0.32 -72.53 4.89
N ARG A 38 0.82 -72.61 6.12
CA ARG A 38 2.18 -73.08 6.45
C ARG A 38 2.17 -73.91 7.74
N LYS A 39 2.83 -75.07 7.72
CA LYS A 39 2.94 -76.05 8.81
C LYS A 39 3.30 -75.47 10.20
N ASP A 40 4.08 -74.39 10.25
CA ASP A 40 4.56 -73.78 11.51
C ASP A 40 3.91 -72.43 11.82
N ARG A 41 2.70 -72.18 11.28
CA ARG A 41 1.93 -70.94 11.52
C ARG A 41 0.46 -71.28 11.80
N PRO A 42 -0.21 -70.54 12.71
CA PRO A 42 -1.65 -70.68 12.88
C PRO A 42 -2.40 -70.39 11.57
N ASP A 43 -3.35 -71.26 11.20
CA ASP A 43 -4.04 -71.22 9.91
C ASP A 43 -4.65 -69.85 9.59
N ALA A 44 -5.34 -69.23 10.56
CA ALA A 44 -5.95 -67.92 10.38
C ALA A 44 -4.92 -66.81 10.09
N VAL A 45 -3.74 -66.89 10.70
CA VAL A 45 -2.64 -65.92 10.50
C VAL A 45 -1.99 -66.14 9.13
N ALA A 46 -1.76 -67.40 8.75
CA ALA A 46 -1.19 -67.75 7.44
C ALA A 46 -2.13 -67.32 6.30
N PHE A 47 -3.43 -67.57 6.45
CA PHE A 47 -4.42 -67.19 5.46
C PHE A 47 -4.64 -65.68 5.37
N ALA A 48 -4.66 -64.96 6.50
CA ALA A 48 -4.72 -63.49 6.48
C ALA A 48 -3.50 -62.86 5.81
N ALA A 49 -2.31 -63.43 6.04
CA ALA A 49 -1.08 -63.01 5.35
C ALA A 49 -1.15 -63.28 3.84
N ALA A 50 -1.70 -64.42 3.41
CA ALA A 50 -1.92 -64.74 2.01
C ALA A 50 -2.87 -63.72 1.33
N LEU A 51 -3.98 -63.35 1.98
CA LEU A 51 -4.90 -62.31 1.49
C LEU A 51 -4.22 -60.94 1.38
N GLY A 52 -3.37 -60.58 2.35
CA GLY A 52 -2.57 -59.37 2.30
C GLY A 52 -1.58 -59.37 1.13
N GLN A 53 -0.91 -60.49 0.89
CA GLN A 53 0.01 -60.63 -0.25
C GLN A 53 -0.73 -60.54 -1.59
N LEU A 54 -1.89 -61.18 -1.74
CA LEU A 54 -2.73 -61.04 -2.93
C LEU A 54 -3.14 -59.57 -3.16
N HIS A 55 -3.55 -58.87 -2.10
CA HIS A 55 -3.91 -57.45 -2.18
C HIS A 55 -2.73 -56.57 -2.63
N CYS A 56 -1.51 -56.82 -2.11
CA CYS A 56 -0.30 -56.13 -2.56
C CYS A 56 0.07 -56.40 -4.03
N HIS A 57 -0.36 -57.54 -4.59
CA HIS A 57 -0.22 -57.84 -6.02
C HIS A 57 -1.42 -57.36 -6.86
N GLY A 58 -2.27 -56.50 -6.31
CA GLY A 58 -3.43 -55.92 -7.01
C GLY A 58 -4.69 -56.80 -7.02
N ILE A 59 -4.65 -57.98 -6.39
CA ILE A 59 -5.82 -58.87 -6.25
C ILE A 59 -6.50 -58.55 -4.92
N SER A 60 -7.43 -57.60 -4.95
CA SER A 60 -8.20 -57.25 -3.75
C SER A 60 -9.30 -58.29 -3.51
N PRO A 61 -9.31 -59.00 -2.37
CA PRO A 61 -10.43 -59.87 -2.03
C PRO A 61 -11.69 -59.04 -1.79
N SER A 62 -12.84 -59.71 -1.88
CA SER A 62 -14.13 -59.13 -1.50
C SER A 62 -14.19 -58.98 0.03
N TRP A 63 -13.63 -57.89 0.55
CA TRP A 63 -13.54 -57.62 2.00
C TRP A 63 -14.91 -57.62 2.69
N ASN A 64 -15.97 -57.25 1.98
CA ASN A 64 -17.36 -57.32 2.45
C ASN A 64 -17.86 -58.75 2.71
N VAL A 65 -17.32 -59.76 2.00
CA VAL A 65 -17.64 -61.17 2.23
C VAL A 65 -16.92 -61.68 3.49
N LEU A 66 -15.67 -61.26 3.69
CA LEU A 66 -14.85 -61.65 4.85
C LEU A 66 -15.29 -60.94 6.14
N TYR A 67 -15.76 -59.70 6.04
CA TYR A 67 -16.09 -58.83 7.17
C TYR A 67 -17.50 -58.23 7.03
N CYS A 68 -18.49 -59.10 6.86
CA CYS A 68 -19.88 -58.70 6.55
C CYS A 68 -20.58 -57.86 7.63
N GLN A 69 -20.07 -57.84 8.86
CA GLN A 69 -20.61 -57.08 10.00
C GLN A 69 -19.66 -55.98 10.50
N ALA A 70 -18.57 -55.69 9.78
CA ALA A 70 -17.61 -54.67 10.20
C ALA A 70 -18.16 -53.24 10.01
N ARG A 71 -17.73 -52.32 10.88
CA ARG A 71 -18.07 -50.90 10.81
C ARG A 71 -16.87 -50.09 10.30
N PRO A 72 -17.05 -49.18 9.33
CA PRO A 72 -16.01 -48.24 8.93
C PRO A 72 -15.58 -47.37 10.11
N LEU A 73 -14.28 -47.12 10.23
CA LEU A 73 -13.69 -46.19 11.19
C LEU A 73 -12.96 -45.08 10.42
N THR A 74 -12.98 -43.87 10.97
CA THR A 74 -12.19 -42.76 10.42
C THR A 74 -10.71 -43.05 10.64
N LEU A 75 -9.95 -43.12 9.55
CA LEU A 75 -8.51 -43.26 9.57
C LEU A 75 -7.84 -41.89 9.37
N PRO A 76 -6.57 -41.71 9.76
CA PRO A 76 -5.78 -40.55 9.37
C PRO A 76 -5.86 -40.33 7.86
N THR A 77 -5.87 -39.06 7.45
CA THR A 77 -5.92 -38.71 6.02
C THR A 77 -4.65 -39.16 5.30
N TYR A 78 -4.76 -39.32 3.98
CA TYR A 78 -3.63 -39.66 3.13
C TYR A 78 -2.48 -38.67 3.33
N ALA A 79 -1.27 -39.17 3.56
CA ALA A 79 -0.08 -38.34 3.70
C ALA A 79 0.36 -37.83 2.32
N PHE A 80 -0.24 -36.73 1.87
CA PHE A 80 0.15 -36.07 0.63
C PHE A 80 1.64 -35.69 0.67
N GLN A 81 2.34 -35.87 -0.45
CA GLN A 81 3.71 -35.40 -0.59
C GLN A 81 3.69 -33.89 -0.81
N HIS A 82 3.98 -33.11 0.23
CA HIS A 82 3.94 -31.65 0.17
C HIS A 82 5.15 -31.11 -0.60
N GLN A 83 5.02 -30.98 -1.91
CA GLN A 83 5.95 -30.23 -2.75
C GLN A 83 5.41 -28.82 -3.01
N ARG A 84 6.27 -27.81 -2.87
CA ARG A 84 5.92 -26.41 -3.16
C ARG A 84 5.97 -26.21 -4.68
N TYR A 85 4.79 -26.15 -5.30
CA TYR A 85 4.65 -25.72 -6.69
C TYR A 85 4.29 -24.23 -6.69
N ARG A 86 5.24 -23.37 -7.06
CA ARG A 86 5.02 -21.94 -7.31
C ARG A 86 5.28 -21.64 -8.78
N LEU A 87 4.44 -20.80 -9.37
CA LEU A 87 4.76 -20.16 -10.64
C LEU A 87 5.81 -19.08 -10.32
N LEU A 88 7.02 -19.27 -10.83
CA LEU A 88 8.04 -18.23 -10.83
C LEU A 88 7.74 -17.31 -12.02
N PRO A 89 7.80 -15.97 -11.87
CA PRO A 89 7.66 -15.09 -13.01
C PRO A 89 8.76 -15.41 -14.03
N THR A 90 8.39 -15.91 -15.20
CA THR A 90 9.34 -16.05 -16.30
C THR A 90 9.53 -14.67 -16.89
N ALA A 91 10.70 -14.07 -16.69
CA ALA A 91 11.06 -12.84 -17.38
C ALA A 91 11.00 -13.09 -18.90
N GLY A 92 10.10 -12.36 -19.57
CA GLY A 92 9.95 -12.37 -21.02
C GLY A 92 8.87 -13.34 -21.53
N ASP A 93 7.61 -12.91 -21.51
CA ASP A 93 6.77 -12.79 -22.71
C ASP A 93 5.39 -12.18 -22.36
N PHE A 94 5.40 -10.98 -21.78
CA PHE A 94 4.27 -10.06 -21.93
C PHE A 94 4.79 -8.94 -22.81
N SER A 95 4.11 -8.65 -23.90
CA SER A 95 4.28 -7.42 -24.70
C SER A 95 3.94 -6.13 -23.91
N GLY A 96 3.96 -6.18 -22.57
CA GLY A 96 3.67 -5.14 -21.60
C GLY A 96 4.92 -4.46 -21.03
N ALA A 97 6.06 -4.48 -21.73
CA ALA A 97 7.18 -3.60 -21.38
C ALA A 97 6.74 -2.12 -21.34
N ASN A 98 5.71 -1.75 -22.10
CA ASN A 98 5.09 -0.43 -22.09
C ASN A 98 4.07 -0.24 -20.96
N THR A 99 3.65 -1.31 -20.30
CA THR A 99 2.67 -1.27 -19.20
C THR A 99 3.31 -1.33 -17.84
N HIS A 100 4.62 -1.54 -17.69
CA HIS A 100 5.24 -1.49 -16.37
C HIS A 100 5.40 -0.03 -15.94
N ALA A 101 4.93 0.30 -14.74
CA ALA A 101 5.01 1.68 -14.25
C ALA A 101 6.44 2.08 -13.82
N MET A 102 7.38 1.13 -13.73
CA MET A 102 8.78 1.37 -13.36
C MET A 102 8.93 2.13 -12.04
N HIS A 103 8.10 1.80 -11.05
CA HIS A 103 8.04 2.51 -9.77
C HIS A 103 7.74 1.53 -8.62
N PRO A 104 8.40 1.63 -7.45
CA PRO A 104 8.24 0.63 -6.37
C PRO A 104 6.83 0.52 -5.75
N LEU A 105 5.98 1.53 -5.96
CA LEU A 105 4.59 1.55 -5.50
C LEU A 105 3.56 1.37 -6.63
N LEU A 106 4.00 1.32 -7.90
CA LEU A 106 3.12 1.16 -9.07
C LEU A 106 3.56 -0.04 -9.90
N ASP A 107 2.62 -0.94 -10.18
CA ASP A 107 2.88 -2.14 -10.98
C ASP A 107 2.65 -1.88 -12.47
N THR A 108 1.55 -1.20 -12.79
CA THR A 108 1.05 -1.07 -14.16
C THR A 108 0.76 0.39 -14.52
N ALA A 109 1.03 0.78 -15.77
CA ALA A 109 0.66 2.03 -16.41
C ALA A 109 -0.07 1.71 -17.71
N THR A 110 -1.26 2.26 -17.91
CA THR A 110 -2.07 2.06 -19.11
C THR A 110 -2.48 3.40 -19.67
N GLU A 111 -2.04 3.71 -20.88
CA GLU A 111 -2.54 4.84 -21.64
C GLU A 111 -3.96 4.54 -22.13
N LEU A 112 -4.89 5.45 -21.89
CA LEU A 112 -6.26 5.33 -22.36
C LEU A 112 -6.31 5.72 -23.84
N ALA A 113 -6.96 4.88 -24.64
CA ALA A 113 -7.11 5.12 -26.08
C ALA A 113 -7.88 6.41 -26.40
N GLU A 114 -8.72 6.84 -25.47
CA GLU A 114 -9.48 8.08 -25.56
C GLU A 114 -8.88 9.15 -24.63
N ASN A 115 -8.92 10.40 -25.08
CA ASN A 115 -8.67 11.59 -24.26
C ASN A 115 -7.27 11.69 -23.62
N ARG A 116 -6.26 11.02 -24.21
CA ARG A 116 -4.84 11.05 -23.78
C ARG A 116 -4.64 10.81 -22.27
N GLY A 117 -5.56 10.11 -21.63
CA GLY A 117 -5.54 9.84 -20.21
C GLY A 117 -4.62 8.69 -19.85
N TRP A 118 -4.33 8.54 -18.56
CA TRP A 118 -3.54 7.43 -18.05
C TRP A 118 -4.21 6.81 -16.83
N VAL A 119 -4.07 5.49 -16.68
CA VAL A 119 -4.41 4.78 -15.45
C VAL A 119 -3.18 4.02 -14.98
N PHE A 120 -2.74 4.33 -13.77
CA PHE A 120 -1.70 3.60 -13.06
C PHE A 120 -2.33 2.78 -11.96
N THR A 121 -1.83 1.57 -11.74
CA THR A 121 -2.26 0.71 -10.65
C THR A 121 -1.04 0.17 -9.93
N GLY A 122 -1.18 -0.05 -8.63
CA GLY A 122 -0.13 -0.60 -7.79
C GLY A 122 -0.66 -1.09 -6.47
N ARG A 123 0.26 -1.44 -5.57
CA ARG A 123 -0.07 -1.88 -4.22
C ARG A 123 0.87 -1.24 -3.22
N ILE A 124 0.27 -0.72 -2.16
CA ILE A 124 0.97 -0.21 -1.00
C ILE A 124 0.80 -1.25 0.09
N SER A 125 1.89 -1.84 0.58
CA SER A 125 1.84 -2.76 1.70
C SER A 125 3.08 -2.59 2.57
N PRO A 126 2.92 -2.39 3.89
CA PRO A 126 4.07 -2.39 4.79
C PRO A 126 4.83 -3.72 4.81
N ARG A 127 4.29 -4.79 4.21
CA ARG A 127 5.01 -6.07 4.02
C ARG A 127 6.01 -6.03 2.87
N THR A 128 5.66 -5.37 1.78
CA THR A 128 6.51 -5.26 0.58
C THR A 128 7.39 -4.02 0.61
N GLN A 129 6.93 -2.95 1.26
CA GLN A 129 7.69 -1.73 1.52
C GLN A 129 7.78 -1.48 3.04
N PRO A 130 8.73 -2.12 3.75
CA PRO A 130 8.81 -2.08 5.21
C PRO A 130 8.90 -0.69 5.83
N TRP A 131 9.53 0.25 5.11
CA TRP A 131 9.67 1.65 5.54
C TRP A 131 8.31 2.32 5.80
N LEU A 132 7.22 1.86 5.16
CA LEU A 132 5.89 2.42 5.41
C LEU A 132 5.43 2.29 6.87
N ASN A 133 5.90 1.27 7.61
CA ASN A 133 5.56 1.12 9.03
C ASN A 133 6.17 2.21 9.92
N GLU A 134 7.11 2.98 9.38
CA GLU A 134 7.92 3.92 10.13
C GLU A 134 7.43 5.37 10.00
N HIS A 135 6.34 5.60 9.25
CA HIS A 135 5.62 6.88 9.26
C HIS A 135 4.38 6.75 10.14
N ALA A 136 4.56 6.90 11.45
CA ALA A 136 3.45 6.85 12.40
C ALA A 136 3.20 8.22 13.03
N VAL A 137 1.92 8.56 13.13
CA VAL A 137 1.40 9.77 13.75
C VAL A 137 0.33 9.33 14.75
N GLU A 138 0.48 9.75 15.99
CA GLU A 138 -0.18 9.17 17.15
C GLU A 138 -0.01 7.64 17.12
N SER A 139 -1.10 6.87 17.18
CA SER A 139 -1.06 5.40 17.06
C SER A 139 -1.25 4.89 15.62
N ALA A 140 -1.37 5.77 14.63
CA ALA A 140 -1.73 5.42 13.27
C ALA A 140 -0.51 5.47 12.33
N VAL A 141 -0.28 4.39 11.59
CA VAL A 141 0.66 4.39 10.47
C VAL A 141 -0.03 5.02 9.26
N LEU A 142 0.57 6.07 8.71
CA LEU A 142 0.04 6.84 7.61
C LEU A 142 0.96 6.73 6.39
N PHE A 143 0.37 6.75 5.20
CA PHE A 143 1.16 7.03 4.01
C PHE A 143 1.60 8.50 4.04
N PRO A 144 2.90 8.81 3.90
CA PRO A 144 3.39 10.17 4.05
C PRO A 144 2.85 11.08 2.94
N GLY A 145 2.62 12.36 3.27
CA GLY A 145 2.19 13.36 2.30
C GLY A 145 3.17 13.48 1.12
N THR A 146 4.47 13.37 1.42
CA THR A 146 5.56 13.34 0.43
C THR A 146 5.52 12.11 -0.47
N GLY A 147 4.92 11.00 -0.04
CA GLY A 147 4.65 9.84 -0.88
C GLY A 147 3.61 10.13 -1.96
N PHE A 148 2.59 10.95 -1.67
CA PHE A 148 1.65 11.41 -2.71
C PHE A 148 2.32 12.35 -3.70
N VAL A 149 3.22 13.21 -3.21
CA VAL A 149 4.01 14.10 -4.07
C VAL A 149 4.92 13.32 -5.01
N GLU A 150 5.61 12.31 -4.49
CA GLU A 150 6.47 11.43 -5.27
C GLU A 150 5.68 10.70 -6.36
N LEU A 151 4.55 10.07 -6.02
CA LEU A 151 3.66 9.41 -6.98
C LEU A 151 3.17 10.37 -8.06
N ALA A 152 2.80 11.60 -7.67
CA ALA A 152 2.33 12.62 -8.60
C ALA A 152 3.44 13.08 -9.55
N LEU A 153 4.67 13.25 -9.08
CA LEU A 153 5.83 13.60 -9.91
C LEU A 153 6.18 12.49 -10.90
N HIS A 154 6.17 11.22 -10.45
CA HIS A 154 6.43 10.07 -11.32
C HIS A 154 5.37 9.96 -12.42
N VAL A 155 4.10 10.08 -12.06
CA VAL A 155 2.98 10.05 -13.01
C VAL A 155 3.02 11.26 -13.96
N ALA A 156 3.39 12.44 -13.47
CA ALA A 156 3.56 13.64 -14.28
C ALA A 156 4.61 13.43 -15.37
N ASP A 157 5.82 12.98 -14.99
CA ASP A 157 6.90 12.70 -15.94
C ASP A 157 6.47 11.67 -16.99
N ARG A 158 5.82 10.59 -16.55
CA ARG A 158 5.34 9.54 -17.45
C ARG A 158 4.27 10.02 -18.42
N ALA A 159 3.47 11.00 -18.03
CA ALA A 159 2.46 11.67 -18.86
C ALA A 159 3.02 12.86 -19.67
N GLY A 160 4.32 13.19 -19.53
CA GLY A 160 4.99 14.25 -20.28
C GLY A 160 4.91 15.64 -19.66
N TYR A 161 4.68 15.73 -18.35
CA TYR A 161 4.63 16.97 -17.57
C TYR A 161 5.88 17.08 -16.68
N SER A 162 6.38 18.30 -16.48
CA SER A 162 7.64 18.56 -15.78
C SER A 162 7.46 19.03 -14.33
N SER A 163 6.23 19.38 -13.93
CA SER A 163 5.92 19.85 -12.58
C SER A 163 4.48 19.56 -12.18
N VAL A 164 4.24 19.60 -10.86
CA VAL A 164 2.91 19.58 -10.25
C VAL A 164 2.63 20.98 -9.74
N ASN A 165 1.63 21.65 -10.32
CA ASN A 165 1.27 23.01 -9.93
C ASN A 165 0.63 23.04 -8.54
N GLU A 166 -0.26 22.09 -8.27
CA GLU A 166 -0.93 21.97 -6.97
C GLU A 166 -1.21 20.50 -6.68
N LEU A 167 -1.00 20.08 -5.44
CA LEU A 167 -1.44 18.80 -4.89
C LEU A 167 -2.15 19.05 -3.56
N ILE A 168 -3.36 18.51 -3.44
CA ILE A 168 -4.18 18.58 -2.23
C ILE A 168 -4.35 17.16 -1.69
N VAL A 169 -4.05 16.97 -0.41
CA VAL A 169 -4.34 15.74 0.34
C VAL A 169 -5.71 15.88 0.98
N HIS A 170 -6.68 15.10 0.50
CA HIS A 170 -8.06 15.10 0.97
C HIS A 170 -8.27 14.23 2.20
N THR A 171 -7.73 13.01 2.14
CA THR A 171 -7.93 11.99 3.18
C THR A 171 -6.61 11.26 3.44
N PRO A 172 -6.12 11.19 4.69
CA PRO A 172 -4.96 10.36 5.02
C PRO A 172 -5.18 8.90 4.61
N LEU A 173 -4.17 8.27 4.03
CA LEU A 173 -4.18 6.83 3.78
C LEU A 173 -3.60 6.12 5.00
N LEU A 174 -4.47 5.45 5.76
CA LEU A 174 -4.04 4.65 6.92
C LEU A 174 -3.60 3.26 6.48
N LEU A 175 -2.46 2.81 6.99
CA LEU A 175 -1.89 1.49 6.75
C LEU A 175 -1.89 0.71 8.07
N ALA A 176 -2.98 0.05 8.44
CA ALA A 176 -2.93 -0.83 9.61
C ALA A 176 -1.83 -1.88 9.36
N GLY A 177 -0.89 -2.09 10.29
CA GLY A 177 0.49 -2.57 10.05
C GLY A 177 0.75 -3.88 9.27
N HIS A 178 -0.25 -4.51 8.65
CA HIS A 178 -0.12 -5.63 7.73
C HIS A 178 -1.08 -5.58 6.53
N ASP A 179 -1.90 -4.54 6.42
CA ASP A 179 -2.90 -4.37 5.39
C ASP A 179 -2.26 -3.89 4.09
N THR A 180 -2.69 -4.50 2.99
CA THR A 180 -2.32 -4.05 1.65
C THR A 180 -3.45 -3.19 1.13
N ALA A 181 -3.12 -2.04 0.55
CA ALA A 181 -4.05 -1.21 -0.19
C ALA A 181 -3.76 -1.33 -1.70
N ASP A 182 -4.81 -1.58 -2.48
CA ASP A 182 -4.75 -1.39 -3.93
C ASP A 182 -4.75 0.11 -4.22
N LEU A 183 -3.82 0.55 -5.07
CA LEU A 183 -3.66 1.95 -5.47
C LEU A 183 -4.10 2.12 -6.92
N GLN A 184 -4.84 3.19 -7.20
CA GLN A 184 -5.16 3.61 -8.56
C GLN A 184 -4.92 5.10 -8.71
N ILE A 185 -4.17 5.47 -9.75
CA ILE A 185 -3.97 6.87 -10.15
C ILE A 185 -4.54 7.07 -11.53
N THR A 186 -5.44 8.03 -11.67
CA THR A 186 -6.05 8.38 -12.95
C THR A 186 -5.60 9.76 -13.35
N VAL A 187 -5.05 9.91 -14.55
CA VAL A 187 -4.82 11.20 -15.20
C VAL A 187 -5.93 11.39 -16.22
N THR A 188 -6.80 12.37 -16.00
CA THR A 188 -7.88 12.70 -16.93
C THR A 188 -7.40 13.68 -17.98
N ASP A 189 -8.10 13.78 -19.11
CA ASP A 189 -7.81 14.77 -20.14
C ASP A 189 -7.83 16.20 -19.60
N THR A 190 -7.29 17.05 -20.44
CA THR A 190 -7.15 18.47 -20.24
C THR A 190 -8.54 19.10 -20.12
N ASP A 191 -8.77 19.85 -19.04
CA ASP A 191 -10.01 20.61 -18.89
C ASP A 191 -10.12 21.75 -19.93
N ASP A 192 -11.28 22.41 -19.97
CA ASP A 192 -11.54 23.56 -20.86
C ASP A 192 -10.52 24.71 -20.68
N MET A 193 -9.77 24.73 -19.57
CA MET A 193 -8.75 25.72 -19.27
C MET A 193 -7.33 25.24 -19.56
N GLY A 194 -7.15 24.08 -20.20
CA GLY A 194 -5.82 23.58 -20.56
C GLY A 194 -5.09 22.87 -19.40
N ARG A 195 -5.77 22.55 -18.30
CA ARG A 195 -5.16 21.90 -17.13
C ARG A 195 -5.40 20.39 -17.14
N GLN A 196 -4.34 19.64 -16.90
CA GLN A 196 -4.43 18.19 -16.69
C GLN A 196 -4.54 17.92 -15.18
N SER A 197 -5.49 17.09 -14.78
CA SER A 197 -5.63 16.68 -13.38
C SER A 197 -5.31 15.20 -13.20
N LEU A 198 -4.84 14.87 -12.00
CA LEU A 198 -4.63 13.50 -11.55
C LEU A 198 -5.31 13.27 -10.20
N ASN A 199 -5.82 12.06 -9.99
CA ASN A 199 -6.44 11.65 -8.73
C ASN A 199 -5.84 10.34 -8.25
N ILE A 200 -5.48 10.29 -6.97
CA ILE A 200 -4.90 9.12 -6.29
C ILE A 200 -5.95 8.53 -5.36
N HIS A 201 -6.38 7.31 -5.69
CA HIS A 201 -7.35 6.55 -4.91
C HIS A 201 -6.72 5.29 -4.34
N SER A 202 -7.22 4.84 -3.20
CA SER A 202 -6.91 3.52 -2.69
C SER A 202 -8.14 2.81 -2.16
N ARG A 203 -8.02 1.49 -2.00
CA ARG A 203 -8.97 0.67 -1.26
C ARG A 203 -8.24 -0.51 -0.60
N PRO A 204 -8.78 -1.10 0.47
CA PRO A 204 -8.27 -2.35 1.01
C PRO A 204 -8.18 -3.44 -0.06
N HIS A 205 -7.04 -4.14 -0.10
CA HIS A 205 -6.82 -5.23 -1.04
C HIS A 205 -7.69 -6.44 -0.71
N ILE A 206 -8.44 -6.92 -1.70
CA ILE A 206 -9.18 -8.18 -1.57
C ILE A 206 -8.33 -9.31 -2.14
N GLY A 207 -7.71 -10.09 -1.25
CA GLY A 207 -7.03 -11.32 -1.65
C GLY A 207 -8.03 -12.40 -2.09
N HIS A 208 -7.61 -13.29 -3.01
CA HIS A 208 -8.40 -14.46 -3.43
C HIS A 208 -8.67 -15.47 -2.29
N ASP A 209 -7.97 -15.33 -1.18
CA ASP A 209 -7.95 -16.27 -0.06
C ASP A 209 -8.92 -15.84 1.06
N ASN A 210 -9.52 -14.65 0.97
CA ASN A 210 -10.39 -14.14 2.01
C ASN A 210 -11.80 -14.70 1.81
N THR A 211 -12.17 -15.67 2.67
CA THR A 211 -13.52 -16.24 2.78
C THR A 211 -14.52 -15.25 3.41
N THR A 212 -14.44 -13.97 3.03
CA THR A 212 -15.40 -12.97 3.49
C THR A 212 -16.69 -13.19 2.73
N THR A 213 -17.69 -13.74 3.44
CA THR A 213 -19.05 -14.07 3.00
C THR A 213 -19.92 -12.84 2.70
N GLY A 214 -19.36 -11.78 2.11
CA GLY A 214 -20.10 -10.58 1.69
C GLY A 214 -19.71 -10.18 0.28
N ASP A 215 -20.69 -10.09 -0.62
CA ASP A 215 -20.52 -9.68 -2.04
C ASP A 215 -20.16 -8.19 -2.21
N GLU A 216 -19.94 -7.43 -1.14
CA GLU A 216 -19.66 -6.00 -1.21
C GLU A 216 -18.15 -5.74 -1.32
N GLN A 217 -17.72 -5.24 -2.48
CA GLN A 217 -16.35 -4.75 -2.67
C GLN A 217 -16.16 -3.45 -1.88
N PRO A 218 -14.99 -3.25 -1.22
CA PRO A 218 -14.69 -2.00 -0.56
C PRO A 218 -14.63 -0.87 -1.58
N GLU A 219 -15.21 0.26 -1.19
CA GLU A 219 -15.25 1.48 -1.99
C GLU A 219 -13.87 2.11 -2.13
N TRP A 220 -13.64 2.80 -3.25
CA TRP A 220 -12.43 3.58 -3.47
C TRP A 220 -12.51 4.89 -2.69
N VAL A 221 -11.42 5.22 -1.98
CA VAL A 221 -11.27 6.47 -1.26
C VAL A 221 -10.32 7.39 -2.03
N LEU A 222 -10.73 8.63 -2.27
CA LEU A 222 -9.85 9.66 -2.82
C LEU A 222 -8.93 10.19 -1.72
N HIS A 223 -7.62 10.04 -1.93
CA HIS A 223 -6.61 10.51 -0.97
C HIS A 223 -5.98 11.82 -1.39
N ALA A 224 -5.65 11.97 -2.68
CA ALA A 224 -5.03 13.19 -3.17
C ALA A 224 -5.48 13.52 -4.60
N SER A 225 -5.55 14.80 -4.92
CA SER A 225 -5.75 15.31 -6.28
C SER A 225 -4.65 16.30 -6.61
N ALA A 226 -4.20 16.31 -7.86
CA ALA A 226 -3.19 17.24 -8.32
C ALA A 226 -3.49 17.81 -9.70
N VAL A 227 -2.91 18.98 -9.98
CA VAL A 227 -2.94 19.67 -11.27
C VAL A 227 -1.52 19.70 -11.84
N LEU A 228 -1.36 19.17 -13.05
CA LEU A 228 -0.08 19.08 -13.74
C LEU A 228 0.14 20.29 -14.65
N THR A 229 1.40 20.65 -14.87
CA THR A 229 1.76 21.73 -15.81
C THR A 229 2.90 21.30 -16.74
N ALA A 230 2.72 21.57 -18.04
CA ALA A 230 3.66 21.13 -19.07
C ALA A 230 4.98 21.91 -19.03
N GLN A 231 4.91 23.19 -18.64
CA GLN A 231 6.07 24.04 -18.41
C GLN A 231 6.33 24.20 -16.92
N THR A 232 7.52 23.85 -16.47
CA THR A 232 8.17 24.58 -15.39
C THR A 232 8.21 26.05 -15.81
N THR A 233 7.31 26.87 -15.26
CA THR A 233 7.58 28.31 -15.22
C THR A 233 8.93 28.48 -14.54
N ASP A 234 9.78 29.35 -15.07
CA ASP A 234 11.06 29.75 -14.46
C ASP A 234 10.81 30.43 -13.10
N HIS A 235 10.28 29.71 -12.12
CA HIS A 235 10.33 30.05 -10.69
C HIS A 235 11.75 29.79 -10.13
N ASN A 236 12.75 29.81 -11.02
CA ASN A 236 14.18 29.68 -10.80
C ASN A 236 14.78 30.96 -10.18
N HIS A 237 14.16 31.48 -9.12
CA HIS A 237 14.68 32.64 -8.37
C HIS A 237 15.52 32.22 -7.16
N PHE A 238 16.24 31.09 -7.24
CA PHE A 238 17.39 30.88 -6.38
C PHE A 238 18.69 30.89 -7.19
N PRO A 239 19.66 31.75 -6.82
CA PRO A 239 20.92 31.77 -7.53
C PRO A 239 21.65 30.45 -7.32
N LEU A 240 21.96 29.77 -8.42
CA LEU A 240 22.74 28.52 -8.54
C LEU A 240 24.21 28.67 -8.07
N THR A 241 24.50 29.66 -7.23
CA THR A 241 25.83 29.85 -6.65
C THR A 241 25.99 28.94 -5.45
N PRO A 242 27.05 28.11 -5.39
CA PRO A 242 27.41 27.36 -4.20
C PRO A 242 27.56 28.33 -3.02
N VAL A 243 26.64 28.25 -2.07
CA VAL A 243 26.73 29.00 -0.81
C VAL A 243 27.54 28.14 0.16
N PRO A 244 28.48 28.71 0.94
CA PRO A 244 29.12 27.98 2.03
C PRO A 244 28.06 27.38 2.96
N TRP A 245 28.31 26.15 3.43
CA TRP A 245 27.35 25.39 4.23
C TRP A 245 27.96 24.99 5.60
N PRO A 246 27.27 25.25 6.72
CA PRO A 246 26.03 26.02 6.81
C PRO A 246 26.23 27.49 6.38
N PRO A 247 25.16 28.18 5.95
CA PRO A 247 25.27 29.58 5.57
C PRO A 247 25.86 30.45 6.68
N PRO A 248 26.73 31.42 6.36
CA PRO A 248 27.28 32.35 7.36
C PRO A 248 26.16 33.14 8.04
N GLY A 249 26.31 33.39 9.35
CA GLY A 249 25.28 34.10 10.12
C GLY A 249 24.12 33.20 10.57
N THR A 250 24.37 31.90 10.70
CA THR A 250 23.42 30.94 11.27
C THR A 250 23.90 30.41 12.62
N ALA A 251 22.97 30.07 13.51
CA ALA A 251 23.25 29.35 14.75
C ALA A 251 22.74 27.92 14.67
N ALA A 252 23.55 26.97 15.14
CA ALA A 252 23.15 25.57 15.25
C ALA A 252 22.05 25.41 16.31
N ILE A 253 21.12 24.50 16.03
CA ILE A 253 20.11 24.01 16.96
C ILE A 253 20.49 22.57 17.31
N GLU A 254 20.49 22.24 18.59
CA GLU A 254 20.75 20.88 19.07
C GLU A 254 19.63 19.95 18.59
N VAL A 255 20.01 18.77 18.11
CA VAL A 255 19.07 17.79 17.51
C VAL A 255 19.11 16.42 18.18
N ASP A 256 19.89 16.25 19.25
CA ASP A 256 20.07 14.95 19.92
C ASP A 256 18.73 14.36 20.40
N ASP A 257 17.86 15.19 21.00
CA ASP A 257 16.53 14.80 21.48
C ASP A 257 15.41 15.11 20.47
N PHE A 258 15.75 15.53 19.24
CA PHE A 258 14.79 16.06 18.27
C PHE A 258 13.64 15.09 17.96
N TYR A 259 13.96 13.82 17.75
CA TYR A 259 12.95 12.80 17.44
C TYR A 259 12.20 12.30 18.68
N ASP A 260 12.82 12.36 19.86
CA ASP A 260 12.15 12.05 21.12
C ASP A 260 11.12 13.16 21.47
N ASP A 261 11.46 14.42 21.24
CA ASP A 261 10.56 15.57 21.38
C ASP A 261 9.39 15.51 20.38
N LEU A 262 9.65 15.03 19.16
CA LEU A 262 8.62 14.80 18.14
C LEU A 262 7.68 13.65 18.55
N ALA A 263 8.21 12.55 19.04
CA ALA A 263 7.42 11.43 19.54
C ALA A 263 6.52 11.86 20.71
N ALA A 264 7.03 12.72 21.61
CA ALA A 264 6.23 13.31 22.69
C ALA A 264 5.06 14.16 22.19
N GLN A 265 5.19 14.77 21.00
CA GLN A 265 4.13 15.53 20.31
C GLN A 265 3.24 14.65 19.42
N GLY A 266 3.45 13.33 19.39
CA GLY A 266 2.67 12.39 18.59
C GLY A 266 3.27 12.03 17.24
N TYR A 267 4.46 12.50 16.88
CA TYR A 267 5.14 12.10 15.65
C TYR A 267 6.08 10.92 15.90
N ASN A 268 5.54 9.70 15.78
CA ASN A 268 6.24 8.45 16.09
C ASN A 268 7.01 7.90 14.88
N TYR A 269 7.93 8.69 14.35
CA TYR A 269 8.75 8.30 13.21
C TYR A 269 9.73 7.17 13.56
N GLY A 270 9.84 6.17 12.69
CA GLY A 270 10.86 5.13 12.75
C GLY A 270 12.14 5.48 11.97
N PRO A 271 13.17 4.63 12.04
CA PRO A 271 14.54 4.95 11.62
C PRO A 271 14.69 5.53 10.20
N THR A 272 13.91 5.06 9.23
CA THR A 272 13.97 5.51 7.83
C THR A 272 13.50 6.96 7.67
N PHE A 273 12.60 7.42 8.53
CA PHE A 273 12.11 8.81 8.58
C PHE A 273 12.92 9.68 9.54
N GLN A 274 13.82 9.09 10.33
CA GLN A 274 14.68 9.81 11.27
C GLN A 274 15.94 10.38 10.60
N GLY A 275 15.76 11.07 9.47
CA GLY A 275 16.86 11.53 8.62
C GLY A 275 17.54 12.85 9.01
N VAL A 276 16.98 13.65 9.94
CA VAL A 276 17.56 14.96 10.31
C VAL A 276 18.92 14.78 11.01
N GLN A 277 19.96 15.38 10.43
CA GLN A 277 21.34 15.31 10.94
C GLN A 277 21.74 16.58 11.69
N ARG A 278 21.37 17.75 11.16
CA ARG A 278 21.71 19.06 11.72
C ARG A 278 20.67 20.09 11.32
N ILE A 279 20.41 21.05 12.21
CA ILE A 279 19.53 22.19 11.96
C ILE A 279 20.27 23.48 12.32
N TRP A 280 20.05 24.54 11.53
CA TRP A 280 20.51 25.89 11.84
C TRP A 280 19.40 26.90 11.62
N ARG A 281 19.38 27.96 12.43
CA ARG A 281 18.49 29.11 12.27
C ARG A 281 19.28 30.33 11.82
N ASP A 282 18.72 31.07 10.87
CA ASP A 282 19.32 32.30 10.37
C ASP A 282 19.16 33.44 11.39
N HIS A 283 20.26 34.14 11.69
CA HIS A 283 20.24 35.24 12.66
C HIS A 283 19.56 36.50 12.12
N ALA A 284 19.64 36.75 10.81
CA ALA A 284 19.06 37.93 10.19
C ALA A 284 17.56 37.76 9.91
N THR A 285 17.14 36.52 9.67
CA THR A 285 15.79 36.13 9.26
C THR A 285 15.31 34.91 10.05
N PRO A 286 14.69 35.11 11.24
CA PRO A 286 14.30 33.99 12.11
C PRO A 286 13.28 33.04 11.48
N ASP A 287 12.59 33.50 10.43
CA ASP A 287 11.67 32.72 9.59
C ASP A 287 12.38 31.78 8.59
N VAL A 288 13.71 31.70 8.62
CA VAL A 288 14.53 30.83 7.77
C VAL A 288 15.30 29.82 8.62
N ILE A 289 15.12 28.54 8.28
CA ILE A 289 15.87 27.42 8.84
C ILE A 289 16.58 26.64 7.73
N TYR A 290 17.77 26.16 8.05
CA TYR A 290 18.57 25.28 7.23
C TYR A 290 18.69 23.92 7.90
N ALA A 291 18.73 22.83 7.13
CA ALA A 291 18.95 21.50 7.68
C ALA A 291 19.75 20.60 6.73
N GLU A 292 20.48 19.65 7.31
CA GLU A 292 21.02 18.49 6.60
C GLU A 292 20.16 17.29 6.94
N VAL A 293 19.69 16.58 5.91
CA VAL A 293 18.95 15.33 6.07
C VAL A 293 19.60 14.23 5.24
N GLU A 294 19.54 13.00 5.76
CA GLU A 294 20.15 11.83 5.16
C GLU A 294 19.27 10.61 5.35
N LEU A 295 19.17 9.79 4.31
CA LEU A 295 18.51 8.50 4.33
C LEU A 295 19.48 7.43 4.85
N PRO A 296 19.04 6.41 5.62
CA PRO A 296 19.92 5.31 6.03
C PRO A 296 20.57 4.60 4.83
N GLU A 297 21.86 4.24 4.96
CA GLU A 297 22.68 3.71 3.84
C GLU A 297 22.08 2.48 3.14
N ASP A 298 21.36 1.63 3.88
CA ASP A 298 20.77 0.38 3.36
C ASP A 298 19.36 0.57 2.75
N THR A 299 18.88 1.81 2.61
CA THR A 299 17.56 2.08 2.06
C THR A 299 17.56 1.97 0.53
N ASP A 300 16.69 1.13 -0.01
CA ASP A 300 16.49 1.02 -1.46
C ASP A 300 15.81 2.28 -2.01
N ILE A 301 16.49 2.93 -2.96
CA ILE A 301 16.02 4.15 -3.61
C ILE A 301 15.65 3.93 -5.08
N ASP A 302 15.86 2.73 -5.62
CA ASP A 302 15.74 2.46 -7.04
C ASP A 302 14.29 2.64 -7.50
N GLY A 303 14.11 3.37 -8.60
CA GLY A 303 12.80 3.62 -9.21
C GLY A 303 12.01 4.79 -8.60
N TYR A 304 12.41 5.34 -7.46
CA TYR A 304 11.84 6.58 -6.94
C TYR A 304 12.46 7.81 -7.62
N GLY A 305 11.65 8.84 -7.88
CA GLY A 305 12.19 10.15 -8.25
C GLY A 305 13.00 10.75 -7.09
N ILE A 306 12.40 10.76 -5.91
CA ILE A 306 13.01 11.10 -4.62
C ILE A 306 12.39 10.19 -3.57
N HIS A 307 13.19 9.53 -2.73
CA HIS A 307 12.62 8.58 -1.77
C HIS A 307 11.66 9.30 -0.80
N PRO A 308 10.40 8.85 -0.62
CA PRO A 308 9.40 9.55 0.20
C PRO A 308 9.89 9.87 1.62
N ALA A 309 10.56 8.93 2.28
CA ALA A 309 11.08 9.15 3.64
C ALA A 309 12.19 10.22 3.72
N LEU A 310 13.05 10.34 2.70
CA LEU A 310 14.05 11.40 2.64
C LEU A 310 13.38 12.76 2.48
N PHE A 311 12.37 12.82 1.61
CA PHE A 311 11.66 14.06 1.35
C PHE A 311 10.79 14.48 2.55
N ASP A 312 10.19 13.52 3.25
CA ASP A 312 9.45 13.78 4.49
C ASP A 312 10.36 14.31 5.60
N ALA A 313 11.53 13.69 5.79
CA ALA A 313 12.53 14.15 6.75
C ALA A 313 12.99 15.60 6.49
N ALA A 314 13.01 16.03 5.21
CA ALA A 314 13.28 17.42 4.85
C ALA A 314 12.22 18.41 5.37
N LEU A 315 11.02 17.94 5.71
CA LEU A 315 9.93 18.75 6.26
C LEU A 315 9.93 18.77 7.80
N HIS A 316 10.64 17.88 8.48
CA HIS A 316 10.64 17.84 9.95
C HIS A 316 11.18 19.13 10.62
N PRO A 317 12.19 19.84 10.07
CA PRO A 317 12.65 21.10 10.66
C PRO A 317 11.60 22.23 10.67
N LEU A 318 10.46 22.05 9.98
CA LEU A 318 9.29 22.94 10.09
C LEU A 318 8.76 23.04 11.52
N LEU A 319 8.86 21.97 12.30
CA LEU A 319 8.38 21.94 13.69
C LEU A 319 9.19 22.91 14.57
N VAL A 320 10.50 23.01 14.32
CA VAL A 320 11.36 24.01 14.97
C VAL A 320 11.06 25.44 14.50
N LEU A 321 10.61 25.61 13.24
CA LEU A 321 10.27 26.91 12.66
C LEU A 321 8.94 27.47 13.18
N THR A 322 8.02 26.58 13.55
CA THR A 322 6.63 26.93 13.91
C THR A 322 6.39 26.98 15.42
N GLN A 323 7.29 26.42 16.23
CA GLN A 323 7.27 26.57 17.68
C GLN A 323 7.52 28.05 18.09
N PRO A 324 6.73 28.62 19.02
CA PRO A 324 7.03 29.93 19.59
C PRO A 324 8.38 29.87 20.32
N PRO A 325 9.21 30.93 20.27
CA PRO A 325 10.47 30.96 21.01
C PRO A 325 10.18 30.78 22.50
N THR A 326 10.72 29.72 23.09
CA THR A 326 10.63 29.47 24.53
C THR A 326 11.43 30.53 25.25
N ASN A 327 10.74 31.57 25.74
CA ASN A 327 11.33 32.44 26.75
C ASN A 327 11.37 31.66 28.06
N ASP A 328 12.59 31.41 28.51
CA ASP A 328 12.94 30.90 29.83
C ASP A 328 12.22 31.73 30.91
N THR A 329 11.10 31.21 31.44
CA THR A 329 10.56 31.38 32.80
C THR A 329 9.17 30.73 32.88
N ASP A 330 9.07 29.68 33.71
CA ASP A 330 8.03 29.50 34.73
C ASP A 330 6.68 30.21 34.44
N ASP A 331 5.84 29.66 33.55
CA ASP A 331 4.42 30.03 33.50
C ASP A 331 3.54 28.83 33.18
N THR A 332 3.05 28.20 34.24
CA THR A 332 2.12 27.05 34.23
C THR A 332 0.68 27.47 33.89
N ASN A 333 0.46 28.21 32.80
CA ASN A 333 -0.89 28.54 32.33
C ASN A 333 -0.94 29.02 30.86
N THR A 334 -0.83 28.10 29.91
CA THR A 334 -1.42 28.24 28.57
C THR A 334 -1.87 26.88 28.05
N ALA A 335 -2.94 26.35 28.64
CA ALA A 335 -3.77 25.40 27.91
C ALA A 335 -4.44 26.13 26.74
N ASP A 336 -4.46 25.48 25.57
CA ASP A 336 -5.45 25.62 24.50
C ASP A 336 -5.02 26.20 23.13
N THR A 337 -3.74 26.18 22.72
CA THR A 337 -3.42 26.35 21.27
C THR A 337 -2.12 25.70 20.75
N GLY A 338 -1.43 24.86 21.53
CA GLY A 338 -0.05 24.44 21.22
C GLY A 338 0.21 22.98 20.86
N ASP A 339 -0.78 22.08 20.93
CA ASP A 339 -0.51 20.64 21.13
C ASP A 339 -1.14 19.72 20.07
N GLN A 340 -1.48 20.26 18.90
CA GLN A 340 -2.13 19.47 17.85
C GLN A 340 -1.13 19.12 16.75
N VAL A 341 -0.95 17.82 16.51
CA VAL A 341 -0.20 17.30 15.37
C VAL A 341 -0.68 17.98 14.10
N ARG A 342 0.25 18.55 13.34
CA ARG A 342 0.01 19.13 12.01
C ARG A 342 0.55 18.22 10.91
N LEU A 343 -0.23 18.05 9.85
CA LEU A 343 0.15 17.26 8.68
C LEU A 343 0.18 18.14 7.42
N PRO A 344 1.02 17.80 6.43
CA PRO A 344 0.94 18.39 5.10
C PRO A 344 -0.46 18.25 4.49
N TYR A 345 -1.03 19.35 4.02
CA TYR A 345 -2.37 19.41 3.42
C TYR A 345 -2.34 19.80 1.95
N ALA A 346 -1.59 20.85 1.60
CA ALA A 346 -1.49 21.33 0.23
C ALA A 346 -0.04 21.68 -0.12
N PHE A 347 0.35 21.31 -1.34
CA PHE A 347 1.65 21.57 -1.93
C PHE A 347 1.44 22.34 -3.24
N THR A 348 2.13 23.44 -3.43
CA THR A 348 2.01 24.28 -4.63
C THR A 348 3.40 24.49 -5.23
N GLY A 349 3.48 24.46 -6.56
CA GLY A 349 4.73 24.70 -7.29
C GLY A 349 5.79 23.65 -6.97
N ILE A 350 5.49 22.38 -7.25
CA ILE A 350 6.38 21.25 -6.98
C ILE A 350 7.20 20.94 -8.22
N SER A 351 8.52 20.95 -8.10
CA SER A 351 9.44 20.54 -9.17
C SER A 351 10.54 19.62 -8.64
N LEU A 352 10.93 18.66 -9.48
CA LEU A 352 12.04 17.74 -9.24
C LEU A 352 13.09 17.96 -10.34
N HIS A 353 14.34 18.15 -9.93
CA HIS A 353 15.47 18.53 -10.79
C HIS A 353 16.56 17.46 -10.84
N ALA A 354 16.64 16.61 -9.81
CA ALA A 354 17.57 15.50 -9.73
C ALA A 354 16.91 14.31 -9.03
N THR A 355 17.34 13.10 -9.37
CA THR A 355 16.86 11.85 -8.79
C THR A 355 17.98 11.11 -8.05
N HIS A 356 17.63 10.06 -7.31
CA HIS A 356 18.59 9.23 -6.56
C HIS A 356 19.37 9.96 -5.46
N ALA A 357 18.84 11.08 -4.95
CA ALA A 357 19.43 11.75 -3.81
C ALA A 357 19.25 10.88 -2.54
N THR A 358 20.32 10.72 -1.76
CA THR A 358 20.30 10.09 -0.43
C THR A 358 20.58 11.08 0.70
N ARG A 359 21.05 12.29 0.35
CA ARG A 359 21.35 13.40 1.26
C ARG A 359 20.82 14.69 0.67
N LEU A 360 20.19 15.53 1.50
CA LEU A 360 19.71 16.84 1.10
C LEU A 360 20.20 17.92 2.06
N ARG A 361 20.52 19.07 1.49
CA ARG A 361 20.58 20.37 2.15
C ARG A 361 19.27 21.07 1.93
N VAL A 362 18.61 21.41 3.02
CA VAL A 362 17.24 21.94 3.03
C VAL A 362 17.26 23.39 3.49
N ARG A 363 16.51 24.25 2.81
CA ARG A 363 16.19 25.60 3.25
C ARG A 363 14.68 25.74 3.32
N LEU A 364 14.18 26.05 4.51
CA LEU A 364 12.77 26.27 4.79
C LEU A 364 12.57 27.76 5.09
N THR A 365 11.59 28.38 4.45
CA THR A 365 11.27 29.81 4.67
C THR A 365 9.80 29.97 4.96
N ARG A 366 9.45 30.43 6.16
CA ARG A 366 8.07 30.75 6.52
C ARG A 366 7.63 32.00 5.76
N THR A 367 6.61 31.86 4.91
CA THR A 367 6.08 32.96 4.09
C THR A 367 4.67 33.40 4.52
N GLY A 368 4.04 32.67 5.44
CA GLY A 368 2.77 33.01 6.08
C GLY A 368 2.57 32.26 7.40
N ALA A 369 1.37 32.37 7.98
CA ALA A 369 1.06 31.70 9.24
C ALA A 369 1.25 30.17 9.17
N ASP A 370 0.75 29.56 8.09
CA ASP A 370 0.82 28.11 7.84
C ASP A 370 1.52 27.75 6.52
N ALA A 371 2.12 28.73 5.83
CA ALA A 371 2.73 28.56 4.51
C ALA A 371 4.26 28.59 4.60
N ILE A 372 4.91 27.57 4.04
CA ILE A 372 6.37 27.44 4.00
C ILE A 372 6.85 27.13 2.58
N THR A 373 7.87 27.83 2.13
CA THR A 373 8.62 27.47 0.92
C THR A 373 9.72 26.46 1.29
N VAL A 374 9.85 25.40 0.51
CA VAL A 374 10.82 24.32 0.70
C VAL A 374 11.77 24.28 -0.48
N HIS A 375 13.07 24.43 -0.22
CA HIS A 375 14.11 24.19 -1.21
C HIS A 375 15.04 23.09 -0.73
N THR A 376 15.30 22.13 -1.60
CA THR A 376 16.26 21.05 -1.34
C THR A 376 17.34 21.04 -2.41
N SER A 377 18.57 20.77 -1.99
CA SER A 377 19.75 20.70 -2.85
C SER A 377 20.64 19.54 -2.41
N ASP A 378 21.52 19.09 -3.29
CA ASP A 378 22.53 18.09 -2.96
C ASP A 378 23.70 18.70 -2.16
N THR A 379 24.72 17.89 -1.87
CA THR A 379 25.92 18.35 -1.13
C THR A 379 26.80 19.31 -1.93
N THR A 380 26.60 19.42 -3.25
CA THR A 380 27.27 20.39 -4.13
C THR A 380 26.52 21.73 -4.20
N GLY A 381 25.26 21.75 -3.78
CA GLY A 381 24.34 22.89 -3.88
C GLY A 381 23.49 22.89 -5.15
N ALA A 382 23.52 21.82 -5.95
CA ALA A 382 22.62 21.67 -7.09
C ALA A 382 21.19 21.39 -6.61
N PRO A 383 20.16 22.01 -7.20
CA PRO A 383 18.77 21.81 -6.76
C PRO A 383 18.33 20.37 -6.98
N VAL A 384 17.60 19.82 -6.01
CA VAL A 384 17.00 18.47 -6.08
C VAL A 384 15.49 18.58 -6.23
N ALA A 385 14.80 19.20 -5.28
CA ALA A 385 13.35 19.42 -5.33
C ALA A 385 12.98 20.78 -4.72
N ILE A 386 11.93 21.41 -5.24
CA ILE A 386 11.39 22.69 -4.77
C ILE A 386 9.88 22.53 -4.54
N ILE A 387 9.38 23.16 -3.48
CA ILE A 387 7.96 23.40 -3.23
C ILE A 387 7.80 24.89 -2.94
N ASP A 388 7.13 25.62 -3.82
CA ASP A 388 6.92 27.07 -3.66
C ASP A 388 6.11 27.40 -2.39
N SER A 389 5.10 26.58 -2.10
CA SER A 389 4.29 26.72 -0.89
C SER A 389 3.77 25.37 -0.38
N LEU A 390 4.09 25.06 0.87
CA LEU A 390 3.56 23.96 1.66
C LEU A 390 2.65 24.51 2.75
N ILE A 391 1.40 24.06 2.77
CA ILE A 391 0.42 24.36 3.82
C ILE A 391 0.24 23.13 4.69
N THR A 392 0.38 23.32 6.00
CA THR A 392 0.08 22.28 6.99
C THR A 392 -1.25 22.56 7.70
N ARG A 393 -1.94 21.51 8.14
CA ARG A 393 -3.18 21.64 8.92
C ARG A 393 -3.14 20.78 10.17
N PRO A 394 -3.76 21.22 11.27
CA PRO A 394 -3.93 20.38 12.44
C PRO A 394 -4.75 19.13 12.09
N LEU A 395 -4.31 17.98 12.58
CA LEU A 395 -5.03 16.72 12.54
C LEU A 395 -6.21 16.85 13.50
N THR A 396 -7.40 17.18 12.98
CA THR A 396 -8.63 17.11 13.78
C THR A 396 -8.86 15.64 14.11
N THR A 397 -8.69 15.25 15.38
CA THR A 397 -8.87 13.89 15.88
C THR A 397 -10.22 13.31 15.43
N ALA A 398 -10.17 12.57 14.33
CA ALA A 398 -11.10 11.54 13.98
C ALA A 398 -10.26 10.29 13.72
N THR A 399 -9.46 9.88 14.71
CA THR A 399 -8.99 8.50 14.80
C THR A 399 -10.23 7.64 15.01
N GLY A 400 -10.90 7.33 13.90
CA GLY A 400 -11.73 6.15 13.83
C GLY A 400 -10.86 5.00 14.29
N SER A 401 -11.23 4.40 15.43
CA SER A 401 -10.98 2.99 15.60
C SER A 401 -11.36 2.32 14.28
N ALA A 402 -10.51 1.44 13.75
CA ALA A 402 -10.85 0.60 12.61
C ALA A 402 -12.33 0.18 12.74
N PRO A 403 -13.18 0.37 11.72
CA PRO A 403 -14.61 0.22 11.91
C PRO A 403 -14.87 -1.19 12.44
N ALA A 404 -15.23 -1.27 13.72
CA ALA A 404 -16.03 -2.37 14.18
C ALA A 404 -17.24 -2.37 13.26
N THR A 405 -17.55 -3.55 12.71
CA THR A 405 -18.60 -3.78 11.73
C THR A 405 -19.95 -3.36 12.32
N THR A 406 -20.27 -2.08 12.27
CA THR A 406 -21.61 -1.55 12.53
C THR A 406 -22.17 -1.14 11.20
N ALA A 407 -23.10 -1.97 10.72
CA ALA A 407 -23.99 -1.68 9.61
C ALA A 407 -24.40 -0.21 9.64
N ALA A 408 -24.25 0.47 8.50
CA ALA A 408 -24.61 1.87 8.33
C ALA A 408 -26.04 2.14 8.82
N GLY A 409 -26.15 2.80 9.97
CA GLY A 409 -27.40 3.38 10.44
C GLY A 409 -27.74 4.61 9.60
N LEU A 410 -29.04 4.83 9.35
CA LEU A 410 -29.55 5.96 8.56
C LEU A 410 -28.88 7.29 8.95
N LEU A 411 -28.30 7.97 7.96
CA LEU A 411 -27.89 9.36 8.08
C LEU A 411 -29.12 10.26 7.88
N HIS A 412 -29.33 11.20 8.80
CA HIS A 412 -30.38 12.19 8.70
C HIS A 412 -29.79 13.55 8.31
N LEU A 413 -30.31 14.11 7.22
CA LEU A 413 -29.91 15.41 6.69
C LEU A 413 -30.43 16.53 7.60
N SER A 414 -29.54 17.28 8.24
CA SER A 414 -29.88 18.49 8.99
C SER A 414 -29.37 19.72 8.26
N TRP A 415 -30.29 20.56 7.78
CA TRP A 415 -29.97 21.89 7.26
C TRP A 415 -30.08 22.91 8.39
N PRO A 416 -28.98 23.55 8.84
CA PRO A 416 -29.08 24.68 9.74
C PRO A 416 -29.75 25.86 9.02
N PRO A 417 -30.62 26.63 9.70
CA PRO A 417 -31.26 27.78 9.10
C PRO A 417 -30.22 28.84 8.68
N HIS A 418 -30.41 29.41 7.50
CA HIS A 418 -29.62 30.52 7.00
C HIS A 418 -29.86 31.74 7.91
N PRO A 419 -28.82 32.50 8.31
CA PRO A 419 -29.03 33.73 9.07
C PRO A 419 -29.85 34.71 8.21
N ASP A 420 -31.02 35.11 8.70
CA ASP A 420 -31.88 36.06 8.02
C ASP A 420 -31.22 37.43 8.00
N THR A 421 -30.98 37.95 6.79
CA THR A 421 -30.59 39.33 6.58
C THR A 421 -31.81 40.21 6.85
N THR A 422 -31.92 40.75 8.06
CA THR A 422 -32.90 41.80 8.36
C THR A 422 -32.58 43.05 7.53
N THR A 423 -33.48 43.41 6.63
CA THR A 423 -33.62 44.80 6.19
C THR A 423 -35.09 45.17 6.29
N ASP A 424 -35.33 46.21 7.08
CA ASP A 424 -36.60 46.75 7.53
C ASP A 424 -37.27 47.63 6.46
N THR A 425 -38.60 47.74 6.53
CA THR A 425 -39.53 48.71 5.88
C THR A 425 -39.57 48.70 4.34
N ASP A 426 -40.71 48.65 3.65
CA ASP A 426 -41.90 49.48 3.79
C ASP A 426 -43.13 48.87 3.06
N THR A 427 -44.30 49.29 3.53
CA THR A 427 -45.70 49.23 3.05
C THR A 427 -46.17 48.58 1.72
N ASP A 428 -47.34 47.94 1.87
CA ASP A 428 -48.53 47.94 0.99
C ASP A 428 -48.86 46.74 0.07
N THR A 429 -50.11 46.27 0.28
CA THR A 429 -51.06 45.52 -0.56
C THR A 429 -50.66 44.59 -1.72
N ASP A 430 -51.36 43.44 -1.70
CA ASP A 430 -52.00 42.73 -2.83
C ASP A 430 -51.28 41.50 -3.44
N THR A 431 -51.92 40.35 -3.19
CA THR A 431 -52.25 39.21 -4.07
C THR A 431 -51.27 38.68 -5.13
N ASP A 432 -51.09 37.36 -5.10
CA ASP A 432 -50.63 36.43 -6.17
C ASP A 432 -49.46 36.86 -7.08
N ALA A 433 -48.32 36.17 -6.92
CA ALA A 433 -47.74 35.30 -7.96
C ALA A 433 -46.30 34.90 -7.60
N LEU A 434 -46.12 33.73 -6.97
CA LEU A 434 -44.81 33.07 -6.97
C LEU A 434 -44.57 32.42 -8.34
N ARG A 435 -43.85 33.15 -9.20
CA ARG A 435 -43.18 32.61 -10.38
C ARG A 435 -41.95 31.84 -9.92
N TYR A 436 -41.96 30.51 -10.02
CA TYR A 436 -40.74 29.70 -10.01
C TYR A 436 -40.51 29.09 -11.39
N ARG A 437 -39.26 29.19 -11.85
CA ARG A 437 -38.74 28.62 -13.10
C ARG A 437 -37.96 27.37 -12.73
N VAL A 438 -38.44 26.21 -13.15
CA VAL A 438 -37.74 24.92 -13.01
C VAL A 438 -36.79 24.76 -14.19
N ILE A 439 -35.50 24.54 -13.92
CA ILE A 439 -34.52 24.06 -14.91
C ILE A 439 -33.78 22.89 -14.27
N ALA A 440 -34.15 21.67 -14.66
CA ALA A 440 -33.26 20.51 -14.84
C ALA A 440 -34.12 19.30 -15.23
N GLU A 441 -33.87 18.74 -16.42
CA GLU A 441 -34.42 17.45 -16.86
C GLU A 441 -33.58 16.30 -16.26
N PRO A 442 -34.20 15.20 -15.79
CA PRO A 442 -33.56 13.91 -15.65
C PRO A 442 -33.93 12.97 -16.81
N THR A 443 -32.87 12.40 -17.38
CA THR A 443 -32.69 11.16 -18.14
C THR A 443 -33.91 10.23 -18.28
N GLN A 444 -34.34 9.99 -19.52
CA GLN A 444 -35.26 8.92 -19.89
C GLN A 444 -34.62 7.53 -19.67
N GLN A 445 -35.25 6.73 -18.81
CA GLN A 445 -35.19 5.28 -18.84
C GLN A 445 -36.01 4.76 -20.04
N LEU A 446 -35.41 3.90 -20.86
CA LEU A 446 -36.12 3.07 -21.84
C LEU A 446 -36.43 1.69 -21.22
N PRO A 447 -37.67 1.19 -21.32
CA PRO A 447 -37.99 -0.22 -21.11
C PRO A 447 -38.48 -0.86 -22.44
N PRO A 448 -38.72 -2.19 -22.47
CA PRO A 448 -38.00 -3.14 -23.31
C PRO A 448 -38.76 -3.52 -24.60
N HIS A 449 -38.02 -4.03 -25.61
CA HIS A 449 -38.51 -5.03 -26.56
C HIS A 449 -37.35 -5.76 -27.23
#